data_AF-A0A539DQC3-F1
#
_entry.id   AF-A0A539DQC3-F1
#
_cell.length_a   1.000
_cell.length_b   1.000
_cell.length_c   1.000
_cell.angle_alpha   90.00
_cell.angle_beta   90.00
_cell.angle_gamma   90.00
#
_symmetry.space_group_name_H-M   'P 1'
#
loop_
_entity.id
_entity.type
_entity.pdbx_description
1 polymer ?
#
loop_
_entity_poly.entity_id
_entity_poly.type
_entity_poly.pdbx_seq_one_letter_code
_entity_poly.pdbx_strand_id
1 'polypeptide(L)'
;SAAQLGGMICRITDGTLSSKIAKQVFDSMWNGEGDADAIIAAKGLQQVTDSGAIEKAIDMIIANNPEQVAQYRDGKEKVFGFFVGQVMRATQGKANPAQLNELLKKRLMG
;
A
#
# COMPACT_ATOMS: atom_id res chain seq x y z
N SER A 1 -16.36 6.25 18.79
CA SER A 1 -16.26 7.54 19.52
C SER A 1 -15.16 8.42 18.91
N ALA A 2 -15.07 9.71 19.28
CA ALA A 2 -14.01 10.60 18.80
C ALA A 2 -12.60 10.06 19.16
N ALA A 3 -12.43 9.48 20.36
CA ALA A 3 -11.18 8.87 20.79
C ALA A 3 -10.77 7.68 19.90
N GLN A 4 -11.71 6.80 19.55
CA GLN A 4 -11.43 5.66 18.67
C GLN A 4 -11.03 6.09 17.26
N LEU A 5 -11.74 7.07 16.68
CA LEU A 5 -11.38 7.61 15.36
C LEU A 5 -10.01 8.29 15.40
N GLY A 6 -9.72 9.05 16.46
CA GLY A 6 -8.41 9.65 16.69
C GLY A 6 -7.29 8.60 16.72
N GLY A 7 -7.50 7.49 17.45
CA GLY A 7 -6.56 6.36 17.47
C GLY A 7 -6.29 5.77 16.08
N MET A 8 -7.33 5.55 15.28
CA MET A 8 -7.17 5.07 13.90
C MET A 8 -6.38 6.06 13.03
N ILE A 9 -6.65 7.37 13.16
CA ILE A 9 -5.90 8.41 12.42
C ILE A 9 -4.43 8.41 12.81
N CYS A 10 -4.10 8.24 14.10
CA CYS A 10 -2.70 8.08 14.54
C CYS A 10 -2.00 6.92 13.81
N ARG A 11 -2.69 5.79 13.61
CA ARG A 11 -2.15 4.63 12.87
C ARG A 11 -1.96 4.87 11.37
N ILE A 12 -2.67 5.83 10.79
CA ILE A 12 -2.40 6.26 9.41
C ILE A 12 -1.15 7.14 9.40
N THR A 13 -1.06 8.09 10.34
CA THR A 13 0.03 9.05 10.44
C THR A 13 1.38 8.40 10.77
N ASP A 14 1.39 7.37 11.62
CA ASP A 14 2.61 6.64 12.01
C ASP A 14 3.04 5.58 10.98
N GLY A 15 2.26 5.38 9.91
CA GLY A 15 2.55 4.41 8.86
C GLY A 15 2.14 2.96 9.18
N THR A 16 1.50 2.69 10.31
CA THR A 16 0.97 1.35 10.62
C THR A 16 -0.08 0.91 9.60
N LEU A 17 -0.91 1.85 9.14
CA LEU A 17 -2.00 1.64 8.19
C LEU A 17 -1.79 2.40 6.88
N SER A 18 -2.05 1.74 5.75
CA SER A 18 -2.26 2.45 4.49
C SER A 18 -3.68 3.01 4.42
N SER A 19 -3.94 4.02 3.59
CA SER A 19 -5.30 4.58 3.44
C SER A 19 -6.32 3.53 2.97
N LYS A 20 -5.89 2.50 2.23
CA LYS A 20 -6.76 1.39 1.82
C LYS A 20 -7.14 0.53 3.02
N ILE A 21 -6.17 0.17 3.85
CA ILE A 21 -6.41 -0.67 5.03
C ILE A 21 -7.17 0.12 6.10
N ALA A 22 -6.89 1.42 6.25
CA ALA A 22 -7.62 2.29 7.17
C ALA A 22 -9.13 2.31 6.90
N LYS A 23 -9.56 2.26 5.63
CA LYS A 23 -10.98 2.10 5.29
C LYS A 23 -11.54 0.78 5.80
N GLN A 24 -10.81 -0.33 5.63
CA GLN A 24 -11.22 -1.64 6.13
C GLN A 24 -11.31 -1.69 7.66
N VAL A 25 -10.35 -1.05 8.34
CA VAL A 25 -10.35 -0.92 9.80
C VAL A 25 -11.54 -0.07 10.26
N PHE A 26 -11.78 1.06 9.59
CA PHE A 26 -12.92 1.91 9.88
C PHE A 26 -14.25 1.16 9.76
N ASP A 27 -14.45 0.41 8.67
CA ASP A 27 -15.67 -0.39 8.47
C ASP A 27 -15.84 -1.43 9.58
N SER A 28 -14.74 -2.06 10.01
CA SER A 28 -14.77 -3.05 11.10
C SER A 28 -15.10 -2.40 12.45
N MET A 29 -14.52 -1.22 12.74
CA MET A 29 -14.84 -0.43 13.94
C MET A 29 -16.31 -0.01 13.93
N TRP A 30 -16.83 0.40 12.77
CA TRP A 30 -18.22 0.78 12.60
C TRP A 30 -19.19 -0.37 12.88
N ASN A 31 -18.80 -1.59 12.53
CA ASN A 31 -19.55 -2.81 12.82
C ASN A 31 -19.37 -3.33 14.26
N GLY A 32 -18.63 -2.62 15.11
CA GLY A 32 -18.45 -3.00 16.51
C GLY A 32 -17.43 -4.12 16.74
N GLU A 33 -16.53 -4.39 15.78
CA GLU A 33 -15.53 -5.45 15.88
C GLU A 33 -14.35 -5.10 16.83
N GLY A 34 -14.36 -3.90 17.43
CA GLY A 34 -13.34 -3.44 18.37
C GLY A 34 -12.78 -2.06 18.02
N ASP A 35 -11.70 -1.69 18.68
CA ASP A 35 -10.90 -0.51 18.30
C ASP A 35 -9.90 -0.85 17.18
N ALA A 36 -9.25 0.20 16.65
CA ALA A 36 -8.34 0.08 15.53
C ALA A 36 -7.21 -0.93 15.79
N ASP A 37 -6.61 -0.91 16.99
CA ASP A 37 -5.45 -1.74 17.30
C ASP A 37 -5.83 -3.22 17.43
N ALA A 38 -6.97 -3.50 18.07
CA ALA A 38 -7.53 -4.84 18.14
C ALA A 38 -7.81 -5.41 16.74
N ILE A 39 -8.43 -4.61 15.86
CA ILE A 39 -8.75 -5.03 14.49
C ILE A 39 -7.46 -5.24 13.66
N ILE A 40 -6.47 -4.35 13.80
CA ILE A 40 -5.19 -4.46 13.10
C ILE A 40 -4.51 -5.78 13.45
N ALA A 41 -4.43 -6.10 14.74
CA ALA A 41 -3.80 -7.33 15.23
C ALA A 41 -4.58 -8.57 14.77
N ALA A 42 -5.90 -8.58 14.96
CA ALA A 42 -6.75 -9.72 14.61
C ALA A 42 -6.74 -10.06 13.11
N LYS A 43 -6.64 -9.04 12.25
CA LYS A 43 -6.70 -9.20 10.78
C LYS A 43 -5.32 -9.13 10.10
N GLY A 44 -4.23 -8.99 10.87
CA GLY A 44 -2.87 -8.91 10.33
C GLY A 44 -2.68 -7.78 9.33
N LEU A 45 -3.21 -6.60 9.64
CA LEU A 45 -3.37 -5.47 8.72
C LEU A 45 -2.23 -4.44 8.77
N GLN A 46 -1.14 -4.76 9.47
CA GLN A 46 0.04 -3.90 9.51
C GLN A 46 0.66 -3.76 8.11
N GLN A 47 1.18 -2.57 7.82
CA GLN A 47 1.98 -2.37 6.61
C GLN A 47 3.23 -3.27 6.63
N VAL A 48 3.53 -3.87 5.49
CA VAL A 48 4.79 -4.55 5.21
C VAL A 48 5.82 -3.50 4.86
N THR A 49 6.89 -3.45 5.65
CA THR A 49 8.07 -2.60 5.44
C THR A 49 9.29 -3.37 4.94
N ASP A 50 9.19 -4.71 4.85
CA ASP A 50 10.21 -5.56 4.25
C ASP A 50 10.34 -5.21 2.75
N SER A 51 11.45 -4.54 2.43
CA SER A 51 11.76 -4.12 1.06
C SER A 51 11.84 -5.30 0.11
N GLY A 52 12.30 -6.48 0.56
CA GLY A 52 12.44 -7.66 -0.28
C GLY A 52 11.11 -8.19 -0.80
N ALA A 53 10.06 -8.15 0.01
CA ALA A 53 8.72 -8.54 -0.43
C ALA A 53 8.12 -7.53 -1.42
N ILE A 54 8.34 -6.23 -1.19
CA ILE A 54 7.88 -5.16 -2.08
C ILE A 54 8.61 -5.21 -3.42
N GLU A 55 9.93 -5.39 -3.41
CA GLU A 55 10.75 -5.51 -4.61
C GLU A 55 10.33 -6.69 -5.48
N LYS A 56 10.12 -7.87 -4.89
CA LYS A 56 9.62 -9.04 -5.64
C LYS A 56 8.26 -8.76 -6.30
N ALA A 57 7.36 -8.06 -5.61
CA ALA A 57 6.08 -7.68 -6.18
C ALA A 57 6.26 -6.67 -7.34
N ILE A 58 7.15 -5.68 -7.19
CA ILE A 58 7.49 -4.74 -8.25
C ILE A 58 8.04 -5.47 -9.48
N ASP A 59 9.04 -6.32 -9.30
CA ASP A 59 9.72 -7.03 -10.40
C ASP A 59 8.72 -7.91 -11.17
N MET A 60 7.84 -8.62 -10.47
CA MET A 60 6.77 -9.41 -11.08
C MET A 60 5.80 -8.53 -11.88
N ILE A 61 5.37 -7.39 -11.33
CA ILE A 61 4.44 -6.49 -12.04
C ILE A 61 5.12 -5.86 -13.27
N ILE A 62 6.38 -5.45 -13.18
CA ILE A 62 7.14 -4.92 -14.32
C ILE A 62 7.25 -5.97 -15.42
N ALA A 63 7.64 -7.20 -15.07
CA ALA A 63 7.77 -8.31 -16.02
C ALA A 63 6.46 -8.65 -16.74
N ASN A 64 5.33 -8.54 -16.04
CA ASN A 64 4.00 -8.83 -16.60
C ASN A 64 3.40 -7.68 -17.42
N ASN A 65 4.01 -6.49 -17.44
CA ASN A 65 3.45 -5.30 -18.08
C ASN A 65 4.48 -4.57 -18.97
N PRO A 66 5.11 -5.26 -19.94
CA PRO A 66 6.22 -4.70 -20.74
C PRO A 66 5.80 -3.49 -21.58
N GLU A 67 4.56 -3.46 -22.06
CA GLU A 67 4.03 -2.32 -22.84
C GLU A 67 3.97 -1.05 -21.98
N GLN A 68 3.50 -1.16 -20.74
CA GLN A 68 3.42 -0.05 -19.80
C GLN A 68 4.81 0.43 -19.37
N VAL A 69 5.79 -0.48 -19.27
CA VAL A 69 7.20 -0.11 -19.04
C VAL A 69 7.72 0.75 -20.19
N ALA A 70 7.48 0.34 -21.44
CA ALA A 70 7.87 1.12 -22.60
C ALA A 70 7.19 2.50 -22.62
N GLN A 71 5.88 2.54 -22.36
CA GLN A 71 5.13 3.80 -22.27
C GLN A 71 5.67 4.74 -21.19
N TYR A 72 6.06 4.21 -20.03
CA TYR A 72 6.66 5.02 -18.96
C TYR A 72 8.03 5.57 -19.38
N ARG A 73 8.86 4.76 -20.02
CA ARG A 73 10.18 5.17 -20.53
C ARG A 73 10.09 6.20 -21.67
N ASP A 74 9.01 6.17 -22.44
CA ASP A 74 8.66 7.20 -23.44
C ASP A 74 8.14 8.52 -22.81
N GLY A 75 8.14 8.64 -21.47
CA GLY A 75 7.77 9.87 -20.77
C GLY A 75 6.29 9.97 -20.41
N LYS A 76 5.49 8.90 -20.56
CA LYS A 76 4.09 8.90 -20.10
C LYS A 76 4.03 8.70 -18.59
N GLU A 77 4.26 9.76 -17.82
CA GLU A 77 4.34 9.73 -16.35
C GLU A 77 3.08 9.16 -15.66
N LYS A 78 1.89 9.30 -16.26
CA LYS A 78 0.63 8.73 -15.72
C LYS A 78 0.69 7.22 -15.53
N VAL A 79 1.55 6.53 -16.28
CA VAL A 79 1.73 5.07 -16.18
C VAL A 79 2.37 4.67 -14.83
N PHE A 80 3.08 5.58 -14.17
CA PHE A 80 3.59 5.32 -12.82
C PHE A 80 2.48 4.99 -11.83
N GLY A 81 1.37 5.74 -11.86
CA GLY A 81 0.21 5.50 -11.00
C GLY A 81 -0.45 4.14 -11.26
N PHE A 82 -0.41 3.64 -12.49
CA PHE A 82 -0.84 2.28 -12.82
C PHE A 82 0.01 1.23 -12.10
N PHE A 83 1.34 1.35 -12.17
CA PHE A 83 2.24 0.42 -11.49
C PHE A 83 2.09 0.45 -9.97
N VAL A 84 1.97 1.64 -9.37
CA VAL A 84 1.68 1.80 -7.94
C VAL A 84 0.39 1.05 -7.58
N GLY A 85 -0.68 1.23 -8.36
CA GLY A 85 -1.95 0.54 -8.16
C GLY A 85 -1.83 -0.98 -8.25
N GLN A 86 -1.08 -1.50 -9.23
CA GLN A 86 -0.86 -2.94 -9.40
C GLN A 86 -0.09 -3.55 -8.23
N VAL A 87 0.99 -2.92 -7.78
CA VAL A 87 1.78 -3.43 -6.65
C VAL A 87 1.00 -3.31 -5.34
N MET A 88 0.27 -2.22 -5.13
CA MET A 88 -0.65 -2.09 -3.98
C MET A 88 -1.74 -3.16 -4.00
N ARG A 89 -2.22 -3.58 -5.17
CA ARG A 89 -3.19 -4.69 -5.28
C ARG A 89 -2.54 -6.02 -4.94
N ALA A 90 -1.36 -6.31 -5.49
CA ALA A 90 -0.61 -7.54 -5.25
C ALA A 90 -0.25 -7.73 -3.77
N THR A 91 0.07 -6.64 -3.07
CA THR A 91 0.37 -6.64 -1.63
C THR A 91 -0.86 -6.47 -0.75
N GLN A 92 -2.06 -6.53 -1.32
CA GLN A 92 -3.34 -6.33 -0.63
C GLN A 92 -3.45 -4.99 0.12
N GLY A 93 -2.67 -3.98 -0.29
CA GLY A 93 -2.59 -2.67 0.33
C GLY A 93 -1.65 -2.60 1.53
N LYS A 94 -0.91 -3.68 1.82
CA LYS A 94 0.03 -3.74 2.93
C LYS A 94 1.37 -3.08 2.60
N ALA A 95 1.76 -2.93 1.33
CA ALA A 95 2.98 -2.18 1.02
C ALA A 95 2.91 -0.74 1.57
N ASN A 96 4.01 -0.29 2.17
CA ASN A 96 4.15 1.12 2.53
C ASN A 96 4.20 1.99 1.26
N PRO A 97 3.32 3.00 1.09
CA PRO A 97 3.26 3.80 -0.14
C PRO A 97 4.54 4.59 -0.43
N ALA A 98 5.20 5.13 0.59
CA ALA A 98 6.42 5.92 0.41
C ALA A 98 7.56 5.03 -0.11
N GLN A 99 7.80 3.90 0.58
CA GLN A 99 8.80 2.92 0.20
C GLN A 99 8.52 2.31 -1.18
N LEU A 100 7.25 1.98 -1.47
CA LEU A 100 6.83 1.49 -2.78
C LEU A 100 7.17 2.50 -3.89
N ASN A 101 6.81 3.77 -3.72
CA ASN A 101 7.06 4.80 -4.73
C ASN A 101 8.57 4.94 -5.02
N GLU A 102 9.40 4.92 -3.97
CA GLU A 102 10.86 5.01 -4.13
C GLU A 102 11.43 3.80 -4.87
N LEU A 103 11.08 2.58 -4.45
CA LEU A 103 11.58 1.34 -5.05
C LEU A 103 11.11 1.20 -6.50
N LEU A 104 9.83 1.49 -6.77
CA LEU A 104 9.26 1.39 -8.09
C LEU A 104 9.90 2.38 -9.06
N LYS A 105 10.15 3.63 -8.62
CA LYS A 105 10.84 4.63 -9.43
C LYS A 105 12.25 4.17 -9.79
N LYS A 106 13.01 3.62 -8.83
CA LYS A 106 14.34 3.04 -9.08
C LYS A 106 14.29 1.90 -10.10
N ARG A 107 13.32 0.99 -9.98
CA ARG A 107 13.17 -0.18 -10.88
C ARG A 107 12.73 0.17 -12.30
N LEU A 108 11.92 1.23 -12.48
CA LEU A 108 11.45 1.64 -13.80
C LEU A 108 12.45 2.54 -14.56
N MET A 109 13.32 3.26 -13.83
CA MET A 109 14.39 4.10 -14.40
C MET A 109 15.68 3.34 -14.71
N GLY A 110 15.91 2.20 -14.04
CA GLY A 110 16.94 1.22 -14.43
C GLY A 110 16.52 0.41 -15.64
#